data_AF-A0A526YGW6-F1
#
_entry.id   AF-A0A526YGW6-F1
#
_cell.length_a   1.000
_cell.length_b   1.000
_cell.length_c   1.000
_cell.angle_alpha   90.00
_cell.angle_beta   90.00
_cell.angle_gamma   90.00
#
_symmetry.space_group_name_H-M   'P 1'
#
loop_
_entity.id
_entity.type
_entity.pdbx_description
1 polymer ?
#
loop_
_entity_poly.entity_id
_entity_poly.type
_entity_poly.pdbx_seq_one_letter_code
_entity_poly.pdbx_strand_id
1 'polypeptide(L)'
;GAAAVGDGVTALGSSLTIKILSDRPISAPQFGIYSHRLGDAYLAGGASNSGGKVLAQHFSLSRIIELSAAMDPMTETGLDYYPLPAVGERFPIADPALPPRLTPRPADDADYLKAMFEG
;
A
#
# COMPACT_ATOMS: atom_id res chain seq x y z
N GLY A 1 18.07 9.96 6.89
CA GLY A 1 17.05 9.73 5.84
C GLY A 1 17.70 9.00 4.68
N ALA A 2 16.91 8.40 3.79
CA ALA A 2 17.38 7.81 2.53
C ALA A 2 18.32 8.78 1.79
N ALA A 3 19.49 8.32 1.39
CA ALA A 3 20.56 9.16 0.84
C ALA A 3 21.29 8.54 -0.35
N ALA A 4 21.21 7.23 -0.54
CA ALA A 4 21.82 6.52 -1.65
C ALA A 4 20.78 6.18 -2.73
N VAL A 5 21.23 6.09 -3.99
CA VAL A 5 20.41 5.54 -5.08
C VAL A 5 19.99 4.11 -4.72
N GLY A 6 18.71 3.81 -4.90
CA GLY A 6 18.09 2.57 -4.46
C GLY A 6 17.44 2.66 -3.08
N ASP A 7 17.77 3.66 -2.26
CA ASP A 7 17.07 3.86 -0.99
C ASP A 7 15.61 4.25 -1.26
N GLY A 8 14.71 3.62 -0.50
CA GLY A 8 13.28 3.84 -0.58
C GLY A 8 12.67 4.30 0.73
N VAL A 9 11.55 5.00 0.64
CA VAL A 9 10.67 5.31 1.77
C VAL A 9 9.25 4.94 1.38
N THR A 10 8.62 4.13 2.22
CA THR A 10 7.18 3.85 2.16
C THR A 10 6.47 4.67 3.23
N ALA A 11 5.43 5.40 2.84
CA ALA A 11 4.52 6.06 3.76
C ALA A 11 3.20 5.27 3.81
N LEU A 12 2.93 4.69 4.97
CA LEU A 12 1.67 4.00 5.28
C LEU A 12 0.69 5.01 5.90
N GLY A 13 0.09 5.85 5.05
CA GLY A 13 -0.91 6.83 5.45
C GLY A 13 -2.33 6.37 5.10
N SER A 14 -3.25 7.32 4.90
CA SER A 14 -4.57 7.02 4.33
C SER A 14 -4.46 6.29 2.99
N SER A 15 -3.40 6.58 2.23
CA SER A 15 -2.96 5.86 1.03
C SER A 15 -1.53 5.33 1.22
N LEU A 16 -1.19 4.27 0.50
CA LEU A 16 0.17 3.72 0.43
C LEU A 16 0.98 4.47 -0.62
N THR A 17 2.06 5.12 -0.21
CA THR A 17 2.97 5.84 -1.13
C THR A 17 4.38 5.27 -1.03
N ILE A 18 5.02 5.07 -2.17
CA ILE A 18 6.42 4.66 -2.24
C ILE A 18 7.21 5.74 -2.94
N LYS A 19 8.41 6.04 -2.43
CA LYS A 19 9.38 6.91 -3.08
C LYS A 19 10.75 6.23 -3.09
N ILE A 20 11.46 6.29 -4.20
CA ILE A 20 12.78 5.68 -4.38
C ILE A 20 13.73 6.71 -4.98
N LEU A 21 14.94 6.79 -4.44
CA LEU A 21 16.00 7.61 -5.00
C LEU A 21 16.63 6.90 -6.20
N SER A 22 16.77 7.61 -7.32
CA SER A 22 17.29 7.11 -8.59
C SER A 22 18.37 8.06 -9.15
N ASP A 23 19.31 7.51 -9.88
CA ASP A 23 20.36 8.23 -10.63
C ASP A 23 19.85 8.87 -11.92
N ARG A 24 18.63 8.52 -12.34
CA ARG A 24 17.98 9.03 -13.55
C ARG A 24 16.50 9.34 -13.30
N PRO A 25 15.88 10.23 -14.08
CA PRO A 25 14.45 10.46 -13.96
C PRO A 25 13.67 9.21 -14.37
N ILE A 26 12.69 8.84 -13.55
CA ILE A 26 11.69 7.81 -13.87
C ILE A 26 10.35 8.52 -14.06
N SER A 27 9.71 8.27 -15.19
CA SER A 27 8.37 8.76 -15.48
C SER A 27 7.56 7.68 -16.18
N ALA A 28 6.37 7.43 -15.66
CA ALA A 28 5.36 6.60 -16.29
C ALA A 28 4.00 7.22 -15.95
N PRO A 29 3.57 8.26 -16.71
CA PRO A 29 2.36 9.02 -16.42
C PRO A 29 1.10 8.16 -16.35
N GLN A 30 1.04 7.06 -17.12
CA GLN A 30 -0.05 6.10 -17.11
C GLN A 30 -0.25 5.45 -15.73
N PHE A 31 0.80 5.34 -14.92
CA PHE A 31 0.76 4.85 -13.53
C PHE A 31 0.84 5.99 -12.50
N GLY A 32 0.73 7.25 -12.93
CA GLY A 32 0.94 8.42 -12.08
C GLY A 32 2.37 8.54 -11.51
N ILE A 33 3.36 7.88 -12.12
CA ILE A 33 4.75 7.90 -11.65
C ILE A 33 5.48 9.11 -12.24
N TYR A 34 6.06 9.93 -11.37
CA TYR A 34 6.91 11.05 -11.74
C TYR A 34 8.10 11.15 -10.78
N SER A 35 9.13 11.87 -11.23
CA SER A 35 10.35 12.12 -10.46
C SER A 35 10.51 13.59 -10.12
N HIS A 36 10.89 13.88 -8.89
CA HIS A 36 11.39 15.19 -8.49
C HIS A 36 12.91 15.18 -8.45
N ARG A 37 13.57 16.20 -8.98
CA ARG A 37 15.02 16.33 -8.82
C ARG A 37 15.35 16.68 -7.37
N LEU A 38 16.31 15.97 -6.79
CA LEU A 38 16.81 16.17 -5.42
C LEU A 38 18.34 16.16 -5.46
N GLY A 39 18.95 17.34 -5.52
CA GLY A 39 20.39 17.48 -5.78
C GLY A 39 20.76 16.90 -7.15
N ASP A 40 21.69 15.95 -7.15
CA ASP A 40 22.15 15.24 -8.35
C ASP A 40 21.38 13.94 -8.61
N ALA A 41 20.37 13.63 -7.79
CA ALA A 41 19.53 12.46 -7.92
C ALA A 41 18.07 12.83 -8.24
N TYR A 42 17.24 11.80 -8.41
CA TYR A 42 15.82 11.90 -8.72
C TYR A 42 15.02 11.06 -7.72
N LEU A 43 14.01 11.66 -7.10
CA LEU A 43 13.08 10.96 -6.22
C LEU A 43 11.83 10.59 -7.03
N ALA A 44 11.77 9.34 -7.48
CA ALA A 44 10.63 8.78 -8.18
C ALA A 44 9.59 8.27 -7.18
N GLY A 45 8.30 8.39 -7.47
CA GLY A 45 7.27 7.86 -6.59
C GLY A 45 5.95 7.53 -7.27
N GLY A 46 5.18 6.69 -6.59
CA GLY A 46 3.82 6.30 -6.94
C GLY A 46 2.97 6.12 -5.69
N ALA A 47 1.65 6.24 -5.83
CA ALA A 47 0.71 6.14 -4.72
C ALA A 47 -0.47 5.23 -5.11
N SER A 48 -0.64 4.15 -4.35
CA SER A 48 -1.81 3.28 -4.42
C SER A 48 -2.97 3.89 -3.66
N ASN A 49 -4.20 3.66 -4.13
CA ASN A 49 -5.41 4.01 -3.42
C ASN A 49 -5.67 3.11 -2.19
N SER A 50 -4.99 1.96 -2.09
CA SER A 50 -4.92 1.12 -0.87
C SER A 50 -4.20 1.86 0.27
N GLY A 51 -4.32 1.37 1.50
CA GLY A 51 -3.64 1.90 2.68
C GLY A 51 -4.55 2.02 3.91
N GLY A 52 -4.29 3.02 4.76
CA GLY A 52 -5.03 3.22 6.00
C GLY A 52 -6.52 3.49 5.81
N LYS A 53 -6.95 4.07 4.68
CA LYS A 53 -8.36 4.41 4.45
C LYS A 53 -9.25 3.18 4.34
N VAL A 54 -8.79 2.12 3.65
CA VAL A 54 -9.56 0.87 3.57
C VAL A 54 -9.56 0.15 4.92
N LEU A 55 -8.44 0.14 5.66
CA LEU A 55 -8.39 -0.44 7.01
C LEU A 55 -9.40 0.25 7.95
N ALA A 56 -9.48 1.58 7.90
CA ALA A 56 -10.40 2.38 8.70
C ALA A 56 -11.89 2.19 8.35
N GLN A 57 -12.21 1.62 7.18
CA GLN A 57 -13.59 1.23 6.84
C GLN A 57 -14.04 -0.03 7.59
N HIS A 58 -13.10 -0.87 8.02
CA HIS A 58 -13.38 -2.15 8.66
C HIS A 58 -13.08 -2.17 10.15
N PHE A 59 -12.07 -1.42 10.61
CA PHE A 59 -11.59 -1.45 11.98
C PHE A 59 -11.28 -0.06 12.52
N SER A 60 -11.54 0.16 13.80
CA SER A 60 -10.99 1.32 14.51
C SER A 60 -9.48 1.14 14.69
N LEU A 61 -8.75 2.25 14.85
CA LEU A 61 -7.31 2.21 15.14
C LEU A 61 -7.00 1.37 16.40
N SER A 62 -7.83 1.47 17.44
CA SER A 62 -7.68 0.67 18.66
C SER A 62 -7.80 -0.84 18.37
N ARG A 63 -8.74 -1.25 17.52
CA ARG A 63 -8.93 -2.64 17.14
C ARG A 63 -7.80 -3.17 16.27
N ILE A 64 -7.27 -2.33 15.36
CA ILE A 64 -6.07 -2.66 14.57
C ILE A 64 -4.89 -2.95 15.50
N ILE A 65 -4.63 -2.08 16.49
CA ILE A 65 -3.53 -2.26 17.45
C ILE A 65 -3.72 -3.56 18.24
N GLU A 66 -4.92 -3.81 18.75
CA GLU A 66 -5.24 -5.00 19.52
C GLU A 66 -5.02 -6.29 18.72
N LEU A 67 -5.58 -6.38 17.51
CA LEU A 67 -5.46 -7.55 16.64
C LEU A 67 -4.02 -7.77 16.18
N SER A 68 -3.31 -6.70 15.85
CA SER A 68 -1.91 -6.78 15.39
C SER A 68 -0.97 -7.28 16.48
N ALA A 69 -1.26 -7.04 17.77
CA ALA A 69 -0.40 -7.45 18.87
C ALA A 69 -0.30 -8.98 19.05
N ALA A 70 -1.32 -9.72 18.63
CA ALA A 70 -1.36 -11.18 18.69
C ALA A 70 -1.05 -11.85 17.34
N MET A 71 -0.83 -11.04 16.29
CA MET A 71 -0.64 -11.53 14.93
C MET A 71 0.79 -12.05 14.74
N ASP A 72 0.92 -13.29 14.26
CA ASP A 72 2.20 -13.81 13.78
C ASP A 72 2.41 -13.36 12.32
N PRO A 73 3.40 -12.50 12.02
CA PRO A 73 3.66 -12.04 10.66
C PRO A 73 4.35 -13.09 9.78
N MET A 74 4.82 -14.20 10.34
CA MET A 74 5.57 -15.24 9.59
C MET A 74 4.67 -16.31 8.96
N THR A 75 3.38 -16.32 9.31
CA THR A 75 2.38 -17.19 8.68
C THR A 75 1.62 -16.41 7.60
N GLU A 76 1.04 -17.10 6.63
CA GLU A 76 0.23 -16.48 5.57
C GLU A 76 -1.24 -16.88 5.72
N THR A 77 -2.17 -15.97 5.43
CA THR A 77 -3.61 -16.32 5.40
C THR A 77 -3.99 -17.10 4.13
N GLY A 78 -3.20 -16.95 3.06
CA GLY A 78 -3.49 -17.51 1.74
C GLY A 78 -4.64 -16.80 1.01
N LEU A 79 -5.11 -15.66 1.51
CA LEU A 79 -6.18 -14.88 0.89
C LEU A 79 -5.58 -13.86 -0.11
N ASP A 80 -6.07 -13.89 -1.34
CA ASP A 80 -5.66 -12.97 -2.39
C ASP A 80 -6.49 -11.68 -2.32
N TYR A 81 -6.21 -10.82 -1.35
CA TYR A 81 -6.88 -9.52 -1.24
C TYR A 81 -6.20 -8.45 -2.10
N TYR A 82 -6.99 -7.44 -2.48
CA TYR A 82 -6.53 -6.19 -3.04
C TYR A 82 -7.35 -5.08 -2.37
N PRO A 83 -6.91 -4.60 -1.19
CA PRO A 83 -7.75 -3.84 -0.28
C PRO A 83 -7.86 -2.39 -0.78
N LEU A 84 -8.91 -2.12 -1.55
CA LEU A 84 -9.22 -0.78 -2.02
C LEU A 84 -10.39 -0.17 -1.24
N PRO A 85 -10.36 1.13 -0.91
CA PRO A 85 -11.46 1.78 -0.21
C PRO A 85 -12.67 2.07 -1.12
N ALA A 86 -12.49 1.99 -2.44
CA ALA A 86 -13.49 2.17 -3.48
C ALA A 86 -12.96 1.59 -4.81
N VAL A 87 -13.82 1.48 -5.83
CA VAL A 87 -13.41 1.06 -7.18
C VAL A 87 -12.36 2.02 -7.76
N GLY A 88 -11.33 1.44 -8.37
CA GLY A 88 -10.31 2.12 -9.16
C GLY A 88 -8.95 2.20 -8.49
N GLU A 89 -7.91 1.96 -9.28
CA GLU A 89 -6.51 2.06 -8.90
C GLU A 89 -5.72 2.88 -9.92
N ARG A 90 -4.67 3.56 -9.45
CA ARG A 90 -3.76 4.34 -10.30
C ARG A 90 -2.36 3.75 -10.35
N PHE A 91 -1.91 3.20 -9.23
CA PHE A 91 -0.61 2.59 -9.06
C PHE A 91 -0.73 1.43 -8.06
N PRO A 92 -0.08 0.29 -8.28
CA PRO A 92 0.73 -0.04 -9.45
C PRO A 92 -0.10 -0.47 -10.67
N ILE A 93 -1.40 -0.72 -10.51
CA ILE A 93 -2.31 -1.12 -11.58
C ILE A 93 -3.07 0.12 -12.06
N ALA A 94 -2.83 0.54 -13.29
CA ALA A 94 -3.57 1.65 -13.91
C ALA A 94 -4.93 1.17 -14.43
N ASP A 95 -5.88 0.95 -13.52
CA ASP A 95 -7.21 0.48 -13.86
C ASP A 95 -8.27 1.24 -13.04
N PRO A 96 -8.98 2.22 -13.64
CA PRO A 96 -10.01 2.99 -12.96
C PRO A 96 -11.27 2.16 -12.61
N ALA A 97 -11.40 0.95 -13.13
CA ALA A 97 -12.50 0.03 -12.88
C ALA A 97 -12.12 -1.13 -11.93
N LEU A 98 -10.89 -1.19 -11.42
CA LEU A 98 -10.43 -2.26 -10.54
C LEU A 98 -11.29 -2.33 -9.27
N PRO A 99 -12.05 -3.42 -9.04
CA PRO A 99 -12.88 -3.54 -7.86
C PRO A 99 -12.03 -3.85 -6.61
N PRO A 100 -12.45 -3.42 -5.41
CA PRO A 100 -11.88 -3.95 -4.17
C PRO A 100 -12.02 -5.47 -4.10
N ARG A 101 -10.97 -6.17 -3.68
CA ARG A 101 -11.00 -7.61 -3.46
C ARG A 101 -10.75 -7.88 -1.97
N LEU A 102 -11.83 -8.16 -1.23
CA LEU A 102 -11.85 -8.36 0.23
C LEU A 102 -12.67 -9.60 0.61
N THR A 103 -12.81 -10.55 -0.32
CA THR A 103 -13.61 -11.77 -0.15
C THR A 103 -12.79 -13.02 -0.50
N PRO A 104 -13.04 -14.16 0.17
CA PRO A 104 -13.99 -14.35 1.28
C PRO A 104 -13.52 -13.67 2.57
N ARG A 105 -14.43 -13.11 3.37
CA ARG A 105 -14.10 -12.61 4.72
C ARG A 105 -14.04 -13.80 5.70
N PRO A 106 -12.89 -14.09 6.32
CA PRO A 106 -12.79 -15.14 7.33
C PRO A 106 -13.61 -14.76 8.58
N ALA A 107 -13.94 -15.77 9.39
CA ALA A 107 -14.73 -15.56 10.61
C ALA A 107 -13.94 -14.84 11.71
N ASP A 108 -12.62 -15.04 11.75
CA ASP A 108 -11.73 -14.34 12.67
C ASP A 108 -11.34 -12.97 12.10
N ASP A 109 -11.55 -11.92 12.89
CA ASP A 109 -11.15 -10.56 12.55
C ASP A 109 -9.62 -10.42 12.47
N ALA A 110 -8.86 -11.22 13.23
CA ALA A 110 -7.40 -11.23 13.16
C ALA A 110 -6.93 -11.69 11.78
N ASP A 111 -7.50 -12.79 11.28
CA ASP A 111 -7.23 -13.29 9.92
C ASP A 111 -7.71 -12.30 8.86
N TYR A 112 -8.86 -11.65 9.07
CA TYR A 112 -9.37 -10.66 8.12
C TYR A 112 -8.44 -9.43 8.03
N LEU A 113 -8.00 -8.90 9.18
CA LEU A 113 -7.04 -7.79 9.22
C LEU A 113 -5.70 -8.20 8.60
N LYS A 114 -5.22 -9.41 8.90
CA LYS A 114 -3.97 -9.93 8.35
C LYS A 114 -4.01 -10.05 6.83
N ALA A 115 -5.10 -10.58 6.28
CA ALA A 115 -5.29 -10.65 4.84
C ALA A 115 -5.31 -9.25 4.18
N MET A 116 -5.83 -8.22 4.88
CA MET A 116 -5.74 -6.84 4.41
C MET A 116 -4.32 -6.25 4.49
N PHE A 117 -3.43 -6.76 5.33
CA PHE A 117 -2.01 -6.36 5.36
C PHE A 117 -1.18 -7.10 4.32
N GLU A 118 -1.54 -8.33 3.99
CA GLU A 118 -0.85 -9.17 3.00
C GLU A 118 -1.15 -8.73 1.55
N GLY A 119 -2.32 -8.13 1.30
CA GLY A 119 -2.73 -7.59 0.00
C GLY A 119 -2.31 -6.14 -0.24
#